data_AF-A0A3P7FLR8-F1
#
_entry.id   AF-A0A3P7FLR8-F1
#
_cell.length_a   1.000
_cell.length_b   1.000
_cell.length_c   1.000
_cell.angle_alpha   90.00
_cell.angle_beta   90.00
_cell.angle_gamma   90.00
#
_symmetry.space_group_name_H-M   'P 1'
#
loop_
_entity.id
_entity.type
_entity.pdbx_description
1 polymer ?
#
loop_
_entity_poly.entity_id
_entity_poly.type
_entity_poly.pdbx_seq_one_letter_code
_entity_poly.pdbx_strand_id
1 'polypeptide(L)'
;MDGSSAASASKETGTGSSDTASTSYQQYPEMSAEQEFFLYELETTDSGSVGLVLRAIYDCGDVHKFARALEHRIHHYDKSIQRICSYHYQGYVDAMKQLLQLKTRSLEIKDEVNAIDHKIQESSKDLRKRSAEIVRYRKLQRNANTAIDHISLCLPVLENYAKLNEHMQQKKFYQALKVLEELEHTYMVHVDNYRFTQTLKKSLFPIREQIKEKSFSEFTDFLEDIRKVSGRIGQHASKCTAEQHSFGMTEAERVKRLQEEAKKNVVNGDVGKFLIFSIMCTTLSSVGFKLKYVFIF
;
A
#
# COMPACT_ATOMS: atom_id res chain seq x y z
N MET A 1 14.46 -35.71 10.84
CA MET A 1 14.82 -36.39 9.60
C MET A 1 16.33 -36.48 9.58
N ASP A 2 16.82 -37.71 9.65
CA ASP A 2 18.20 -38.22 9.50
C ASP A 2 19.28 -37.55 10.39
N GLY A 3 19.84 -38.16 11.45
CA GLY A 3 19.90 -39.57 11.84
C GLY A 3 21.18 -40.24 11.34
N SER A 4 22.35 -39.91 11.92
CA SER A 4 23.52 -40.82 11.96
C SER A 4 24.56 -40.36 12.98
N SER A 5 24.44 -40.92 14.19
CA SER A 5 25.55 -41.07 15.13
C SER A 5 26.32 -42.33 14.77
N ALA A 6 27.62 -42.20 14.48
CA ALA A 6 28.54 -43.33 14.43
C ALA A 6 29.58 -43.15 15.55
N ALA A 7 29.29 -43.79 16.69
CA ALA A 7 30.27 -44.06 17.73
C ALA A 7 31.02 -45.34 17.37
N SER A 8 32.33 -45.24 17.16
CA SER A 8 33.21 -46.40 17.01
C SER A 8 34.11 -46.48 18.23
N ALA A 9 33.67 -47.29 19.20
CA ALA A 9 34.48 -47.82 20.29
C ALA A 9 35.01 -49.20 19.88
N SER A 10 36.33 -49.34 19.79
CA SER A 10 37.15 -50.55 19.68
C SER A 10 38.58 -50.04 19.47
N LYS A 11 39.64 -50.40 20.20
CA LYS A 11 39.95 -51.67 20.83
C LYS A 11 41.15 -51.42 21.77
N GLU A 12 41.11 -52.10 22.89
CA GLU A 12 42.19 -52.26 23.87
C GLU A 12 43.47 -52.79 23.21
N THR A 13 44.62 -52.23 23.59
CA THR A 13 45.76 -53.07 24.00
C THR A 13 46.64 -52.25 24.93
N GLY A 14 46.56 -52.56 26.22
CA GLY A 14 47.56 -52.14 27.19
C GLY A 14 48.82 -52.96 27.00
N THR A 15 49.95 -52.28 26.87
CA THR A 15 51.28 -52.81 27.21
C THR A 15 51.98 -51.70 27.99
N GLY A 16 51.75 -51.70 29.30
CA GLY A 16 52.66 -51.08 30.24
C GLY A 16 53.93 -51.93 30.25
N SER A 17 54.90 -51.58 29.40
CA SER A 17 56.25 -52.10 29.52
C SER A 17 56.95 -51.28 30.60
N SER A 18 56.84 -51.77 31.83
CA SER A 18 57.70 -51.39 32.95
C SER A 18 59.07 -52.03 32.71
N ASP A 19 59.81 -51.54 31.72
CA ASP A 19 61.21 -51.90 31.55
C ASP A 19 62.02 -51.05 32.51
N THR A 20 62.29 -51.69 33.65
CA THR A 20 63.42 -51.46 34.55
C THR A 20 64.45 -50.50 33.97
N ALA A 21 64.47 -49.29 34.51
CA ALA A 21 65.61 -48.42 34.44
C ALA A 21 66.80 -49.14 35.09
N SER A 22 67.55 -49.88 34.28
CA SER A 22 68.93 -50.22 34.58
C SER A 22 69.68 -48.90 34.66
N THR A 23 69.70 -48.33 35.86
CA THR A 23 70.65 -47.29 36.26
C THR A 23 72.03 -47.93 36.21
N SER A 24 72.56 -48.03 34.99
CA SER A 24 73.98 -48.09 34.75
C SER A 24 74.54 -46.84 35.39
N TYR A 25 75.10 -47.00 36.59
CA TYR A 25 76.03 -46.04 37.16
C TYR A 25 77.26 -46.05 36.25
N GLN A 26 77.14 -45.39 35.10
CA GLN A 26 78.32 -44.86 34.43
C GLN A 26 78.90 -43.87 35.42
N GLN A 27 79.99 -44.30 36.06
CA GLN A 27 80.83 -43.47 36.89
C GLN A 27 81.24 -42.28 36.03
N TYR A 28 80.58 -41.15 36.28
CA TYR A 28 80.85 -39.89 35.62
C TYR A 28 82.34 -39.61 35.84
N PRO A 29 83.15 -39.40 34.79
CA PRO A 29 84.52 -38.95 35.01
C PRO A 29 84.43 -37.63 35.77
N GLU A 30 85.05 -37.55 36.95
CA GLU A 30 85.12 -36.31 37.73
C GLU A 30 85.62 -35.20 36.79
N MET A 31 84.70 -34.29 36.43
CA MET A 31 85.03 -33.12 35.64
C MET A 31 85.87 -32.19 36.52
N SER A 32 87.05 -31.81 36.04
CA SER A 32 87.88 -30.83 36.73
C SER A 32 87.18 -29.46 36.71
N ALA A 33 87.33 -28.67 37.78
CA ALA A 33 86.79 -27.31 37.85
C ALA A 33 87.22 -26.43 36.66
N GLU A 34 88.42 -26.65 36.12
CA GLU A 34 88.91 -25.98 34.90
C GLU A 34 88.07 -26.34 33.67
N GLN A 35 87.63 -27.59 33.56
CA GLN A 35 86.83 -28.05 32.42
C GLN A 35 85.41 -27.53 32.51
N GLU A 36 84.83 -27.51 33.71
CA GLU A 36 83.54 -26.86 33.95
C GLU A 36 83.60 -25.37 33.62
N PHE A 37 84.68 -24.68 33.99
CA PHE A 37 84.89 -23.29 33.65
C PHE A 37 84.95 -23.07 32.13
N PHE A 38 85.79 -23.81 31.40
CA PHE A 38 85.88 -23.68 29.95
C PHE A 38 84.57 -24.05 29.23
N LEU A 39 83.82 -25.04 29.72
CA LEU A 39 82.51 -25.38 29.17
C LEU A 39 81.47 -24.30 29.44
N TYR A 40 81.44 -23.75 30.65
CA TYR A 40 80.56 -22.64 30.99
C TYR A 40 80.86 -21.41 30.13
N GLU A 41 82.15 -21.08 29.98
CA GLU A 41 82.59 -19.99 29.12
C GLU A 41 82.13 -20.28 27.68
N LEU A 42 82.36 -21.48 27.14
CA LEU A 42 81.91 -21.85 25.79
C LEU A 42 80.39 -21.78 25.61
N GLU A 43 79.60 -22.13 26.64
CA GLU A 43 78.13 -22.09 26.63
C GLU A 43 77.55 -20.67 26.70
N THR A 44 78.27 -19.75 27.34
CA THR A 44 77.80 -18.37 27.59
C THR A 44 78.44 -17.32 26.68
N THR A 45 79.54 -17.68 26.02
CA THR A 45 80.28 -16.79 25.13
C THR A 45 79.55 -16.58 23.80
N ASP A 46 79.55 -15.34 23.31
CA ASP A 46 79.04 -15.00 21.98
C ASP A 46 79.84 -15.73 20.88
N SER A 47 79.19 -16.06 19.77
CA SER A 47 79.79 -16.82 18.66
C SER A 47 81.09 -16.19 18.13
N GLY A 48 81.25 -14.87 18.29
CA GLY A 48 82.45 -14.12 17.89
C GLY A 48 83.69 -14.30 18.78
N SER A 49 83.55 -14.73 20.04
CA SER A 49 84.66 -14.86 21.00
C SER A 49 85.00 -16.31 21.37
N VAL A 50 84.30 -17.28 20.77
CA VAL A 50 84.61 -18.73 20.91
C VAL A 50 86.09 -19.02 20.66
N GLY A 51 86.72 -18.31 19.70
CA GLY A 51 88.15 -18.46 19.41
C GLY A 51 89.09 -18.16 20.58
N LEU A 52 88.72 -17.24 21.48
CA LEU A 52 89.51 -16.91 22.67
C LEU A 52 89.45 -18.05 23.70
N VAL A 53 88.26 -18.61 23.91
CA VAL A 53 88.05 -19.77 24.79
C VAL A 53 88.80 -20.99 24.27
N LEU A 54 88.69 -21.26 22.97
CA LEU A 54 89.45 -22.33 22.32
C LEU A 54 90.96 -22.14 22.49
N ARG A 55 91.47 -20.92 22.30
CA ARG A 55 92.90 -20.65 22.50
C ARG A 55 93.34 -20.93 23.94
N ALA A 56 92.56 -20.53 24.94
CA ALA A 56 92.85 -20.84 26.34
C ALA A 56 92.88 -22.35 26.62
N ILE A 57 91.98 -23.12 26.01
CA ILE A 57 91.97 -24.59 26.12
C ILE A 57 93.24 -25.21 25.53
N TYR A 58 93.69 -24.72 24.36
CA TYR A 58 94.94 -25.18 23.74
C TYR A 58 96.16 -24.82 24.59
N ASP A 59 96.19 -23.63 25.21
CA ASP A 59 97.29 -23.18 26.06
C ASP A 59 97.40 -23.98 27.37
N CYS A 60 96.29 -24.56 27.88
CA CYS A 60 96.28 -25.45 29.05
C CYS A 60 96.81 -26.88 28.79
N GLY A 61 97.09 -27.25 27.54
CA GLY A 61 97.84 -28.46 27.18
C GLY A 61 97.10 -29.81 27.20
N ASP A 62 95.88 -29.90 27.76
CA ASP A 62 95.11 -31.15 27.78
C ASP A 62 93.78 -31.04 27.01
N VAL A 63 93.91 -30.78 25.71
CA VAL A 63 92.79 -30.71 24.76
C VAL A 63 91.97 -32.01 24.75
N HIS A 64 92.63 -33.16 24.94
CA HIS A 64 91.94 -34.46 24.97
C HIS A 64 91.03 -34.61 26.20
N LYS A 65 91.46 -34.14 27.37
CA LYS A 65 90.62 -34.15 28.56
C LYS A 65 89.46 -33.16 28.42
N PHE A 66 89.69 -31.96 27.87
CA PHE A 66 88.59 -31.03 27.54
C PHE A 66 87.61 -31.63 26.53
N ALA A 67 88.09 -32.24 25.44
CA ALA A 67 87.24 -32.89 24.43
C ALA A 67 86.34 -33.97 25.04
N ARG A 68 86.87 -34.80 25.96
CA ARG A 68 86.06 -35.78 26.72
C ARG A 68 85.01 -35.11 27.61
N ALA A 69 85.34 -34.00 28.26
CA ALA A 69 84.39 -33.24 29.07
C ALA A 69 83.28 -32.61 28.21
N LEU A 70 83.64 -32.06 27.03
CA LEU A 70 82.69 -31.52 26.06
C LEU A 70 81.75 -32.59 25.51
N GLU A 71 82.28 -33.75 25.11
CA GLU A 71 81.47 -34.88 24.64
C GLU A 71 80.47 -35.35 25.71
N HIS A 72 80.93 -35.41 26.97
CA HIS A 72 80.08 -35.73 28.10
C HIS A 72 78.96 -34.69 28.31
N ARG A 73 79.29 -33.39 28.19
CA ARG A 73 78.33 -32.29 28.30
C ARG A 73 77.29 -32.30 27.17
N ILE A 74 77.72 -32.56 25.95
CA ILE A 74 76.84 -32.76 24.78
C ILE A 74 75.87 -33.91 25.05
N HIS A 75 76.38 -35.07 25.49
CA HIS A 75 75.53 -36.22 25.80
C HIS A 75 74.53 -35.93 26.94
N HIS A 76 74.93 -35.17 27.95
CA HIS A 76 74.03 -34.70 29.00
C HIS A 76 72.90 -33.81 28.44
N TYR A 77 73.22 -32.86 27.55
CA TYR A 77 72.23 -32.01 26.90
C TYR A 77 71.30 -32.80 25.96
N ASP A 78 71.82 -33.72 25.16
CA ASP A 78 71.01 -34.60 24.30
C ASP A 78 69.99 -35.40 25.12
N LYS A 79 70.43 -35.98 26.25
CA LYS A 79 69.55 -36.69 27.18
C LYS A 79 68.52 -35.76 27.86
N SER A 80 68.86 -34.50 28.08
CA SER A 80 67.92 -33.48 28.60
C SER A 80 66.87 -33.11 27.55
N ILE A 81 67.31 -32.80 26.32
CA ILE A 81 66.45 -32.50 25.17
C ILE A 81 65.50 -33.67 24.92
N GLN A 82 66.01 -34.91 24.87
CA GLN A 82 65.17 -36.09 24.68
C GLN A 82 64.12 -36.25 25.78
N ARG A 83 64.46 -35.99 27.04
CA ARG A 83 63.49 -36.03 28.16
C ARG A 83 62.40 -34.98 28.00
N ILE A 84 62.76 -33.73 27.68
CA ILE A 84 61.81 -32.62 27.48
C ILE A 84 60.90 -32.92 26.28
N CYS A 85 61.48 -33.32 25.15
CA CYS A 85 60.73 -33.70 23.95
C CYS A 85 59.79 -34.87 24.21
N SER A 86 60.25 -35.93 24.90
CA SER A 86 59.41 -37.08 25.23
C SER A 86 58.28 -36.71 26.19
N TYR A 87 58.55 -35.85 27.17
CA TYR A 87 57.55 -35.38 28.13
C TYR A 87 56.45 -34.52 27.46
N HIS A 88 56.81 -33.66 26.51
CA HIS A 88 55.87 -32.77 25.82
C HIS A 88 55.32 -33.31 24.49
N TYR A 89 55.82 -34.44 23.99
CA TYR A 89 55.43 -34.98 22.68
C TYR A 89 53.92 -35.15 22.56
N GLN A 90 53.28 -35.76 23.57
CA GLN A 90 51.84 -35.99 23.55
C GLN A 90 51.04 -34.68 23.53
N GLY A 91 51.44 -33.70 24.36
CA GLY A 91 50.80 -32.39 24.39
C GLY A 91 50.93 -31.63 23.06
N TYR A 92 52.09 -31.72 22.40
CA TYR A 92 52.30 -31.15 21.07
C TYR A 92 51.41 -31.82 20.01
N VAL A 93 51.32 -33.16 20.02
CA VAL A 93 50.46 -33.92 19.11
C VAL A 93 48.99 -33.53 19.31
N ASP A 94 48.53 -33.39 20.55
CA ASP A 94 47.14 -33.04 20.85
C ASP A 94 46.81 -31.59 20.47
N ALA A 95 47.73 -30.65 20.69
CA ALA A 95 47.58 -29.27 20.24
C ALA A 95 47.52 -29.18 18.70
N MET A 96 48.36 -29.94 17.99
CA MET A 96 48.34 -29.99 16.53
C MET A 96 47.03 -30.58 16.00
N LYS A 97 46.51 -31.64 16.62
CA LYS A 97 45.19 -32.20 16.29
C LYS A 97 44.07 -31.18 16.52
N GLN A 98 44.08 -30.44 17.62
CA GLN A 98 43.09 -29.39 17.91
C GLN A 98 43.15 -28.25 16.88
N LEU A 99 44.35 -27.83 16.47
CA LEU A 99 44.52 -26.80 15.44
C LEU A 99 43.98 -27.26 14.08
N LEU A 100 44.22 -28.53 13.70
CA LEU A 100 43.66 -29.12 12.48
C LEU A 100 42.12 -29.19 12.54
N GLN A 101 41.56 -29.61 13.69
CA GLN A 101 40.10 -29.61 13.88
C GLN A 101 39.51 -28.20 13.81
N LEU A 102 40.16 -27.21 14.42
CA LEU A 102 39.73 -25.80 14.37
C LEU A 102 39.76 -25.26 12.94
N LYS A 103 40.79 -25.60 12.16
CA LYS A 103 40.87 -25.25 10.74
C LYS A 103 39.67 -25.81 9.97
N THR A 104 39.35 -27.09 10.16
CA THR A 104 38.19 -27.72 9.49
C THR A 104 36.88 -27.03 9.87
N ARG A 105 36.63 -26.80 11.16
CA ARG A 105 35.42 -26.10 11.64
C ARG A 105 35.29 -24.68 11.10
N SER A 106 36.41 -23.95 11.01
CA SER A 106 36.43 -22.59 10.44
C SER A 106 36.03 -22.58 8.95
N LEU A 107 36.46 -23.60 8.19
CA LEU A 107 36.05 -23.77 6.80
C LEU A 107 34.57 -24.15 6.70
N GLU A 108 34.07 -25.06 7.54
CA GLU A 108 32.64 -25.42 7.60
C GLU A 108 31.77 -24.19 7.86
N ILE A 109 32.11 -23.36 8.86
CA ILE A 109 31.38 -22.12 9.16
C ILE A 109 31.43 -21.16 7.97
N LYS A 110 32.58 -21.02 7.30
CA LYS A 110 32.70 -20.17 6.12
C LYS A 110 31.77 -20.63 5.00
N ASP A 111 31.69 -21.94 4.77
CA ASP A 111 30.81 -22.52 3.75
C ASP A 111 29.33 -22.34 4.12
N GLU A 112 28.97 -22.51 5.39
CA GLU A 112 27.61 -22.21 5.90
C GLU A 112 27.22 -20.75 5.73
N VAL A 113 28.12 -19.81 6.06
CA VAL A 113 27.90 -18.37 5.88
C VAL A 113 27.68 -18.03 4.41
N ASN A 114 28.48 -18.60 3.51
CA ASN A 114 28.31 -18.40 2.06
C ASN A 114 26.98 -18.98 1.56
N ALA A 115 26.56 -20.15 2.06
CA ALA A 115 25.28 -20.77 1.71
C ALA A 115 24.09 -19.91 2.18
N ILE A 116 24.17 -19.35 3.39
CA ILE A 116 23.16 -18.44 3.94
C ILE A 116 23.10 -17.15 3.13
N ASP A 117 24.25 -16.55 2.80
CA ASP A 117 24.31 -15.33 1.98
C ASP A 117 23.65 -15.57 0.61
N HIS A 118 23.97 -16.68 -0.06
CA HIS A 118 23.32 -17.04 -1.32
C HIS A 118 21.79 -17.15 -1.20
N LYS A 119 21.30 -17.83 -0.16
CA LYS A 119 19.85 -17.99 0.11
C LYS A 119 19.16 -16.66 0.38
N ILE A 120 19.82 -15.75 1.12
CA ILE A 120 19.33 -14.39 1.37
C ILE A 120 19.26 -13.59 0.07
N GLN A 121 20.31 -13.66 -0.77
CA GLN A 121 20.34 -12.97 -2.06
C GLN A 121 19.24 -13.44 -3.00
N GLU A 122 18.98 -14.75 -3.07
CA GLU A 122 17.90 -15.34 -3.86
C GLU A 122 16.53 -14.85 -3.37
N SER A 123 16.26 -14.95 -2.07
CA SER A 123 15.02 -14.46 -1.46
C SER A 123 14.82 -12.95 -1.68
N SER A 124 15.91 -12.18 -1.63
CA SER A 124 15.91 -10.73 -1.89
C SER A 124 15.59 -10.38 -3.35
N LYS A 125 15.99 -11.22 -4.32
CA LYS A 125 15.60 -11.02 -5.74
C LYS A 125 14.08 -11.14 -5.91
N ASP A 126 13.46 -12.14 -5.31
CA ASP A 126 12.01 -12.32 -5.41
C ASP A 126 11.23 -11.27 -4.62
N LEU A 127 11.73 -10.86 -3.45
CA LEU A 127 11.16 -9.75 -2.70
C LEU A 127 11.18 -8.43 -3.51
N ARG A 128 12.26 -8.17 -4.25
CA ARG A 128 12.36 -7.00 -5.14
C ARG A 128 11.32 -7.04 -6.27
N LYS A 129 11.10 -8.20 -6.89
CA LYS A 129 10.05 -8.36 -7.92
C LYS A 129 8.66 -8.07 -7.35
N ARG A 130 8.32 -8.67 -6.21
CA ARG A 130 7.03 -8.44 -5.53
C ARG A 130 6.84 -6.98 -5.11
N SER A 131 7.91 -6.35 -4.61
CA SER A 131 7.89 -4.92 -4.26
C SER A 131 7.57 -4.04 -5.48
N ALA A 132 8.19 -4.31 -6.63
CA ALA A 132 7.91 -3.58 -7.88
C ALA A 132 6.46 -3.76 -8.35
N GLU A 133 5.91 -4.97 -8.23
CA GLU A 133 4.50 -5.26 -8.52
C GLU A 133 3.56 -4.47 -7.60
N ILE A 134 3.83 -4.43 -6.29
CA ILE A 134 3.03 -3.65 -5.32
C ILE A 134 3.02 -2.16 -5.70
N VAL A 135 4.17 -1.60 -6.09
CA VAL A 135 4.24 -0.20 -6.55
C VAL A 135 3.39 0.02 -7.80
N ARG A 136 3.44 -0.91 -8.77
CA ARG A 136 2.59 -0.88 -9.99
C ARG A 136 1.10 -0.93 -9.64
N TYR A 137 0.69 -1.86 -8.78
CA TYR A 137 -0.71 -1.99 -8.35
C TYR A 137 -1.20 -0.76 -7.58
N ARG A 138 -0.37 -0.17 -6.71
CA ARG A 138 -0.72 1.09 -6.02
C ARG A 138 -0.90 2.25 -6.99
N LYS A 139 -0.07 2.34 -8.05
CA LYS A 139 -0.25 3.36 -9.10
C LYS A 139 -1.56 3.14 -9.86
N LEU A 140 -1.86 1.89 -10.22
CA LEU A 140 -3.13 1.54 -10.87
C LEU A 140 -4.34 1.87 -9.99
N GLN A 141 -4.28 1.54 -8.70
CA GLN A 141 -5.33 1.84 -7.72
C GLN A 141 -5.57 3.34 -7.60
N ARG A 142 -4.50 4.16 -7.50
CA ARG A 142 -4.64 5.63 -7.49
C ARG A 142 -5.30 6.15 -8.75
N ASN A 143 -4.85 5.70 -9.92
CA ASN A 143 -5.43 6.10 -11.20
C ASN A 143 -6.91 5.69 -11.30
N ALA A 144 -7.26 4.48 -10.84
CA ALA A 144 -8.64 4.00 -10.81
C ALA A 144 -9.51 4.84 -9.87
N ASN A 145 -9.03 5.16 -8.66
CA ASN A 145 -9.75 6.03 -7.73
C ASN A 145 -9.96 7.43 -8.32
N THR A 146 -8.93 8.04 -8.93
CA THR A 146 -9.08 9.34 -9.60
C THR A 146 -10.11 9.28 -10.74
N ALA A 147 -10.13 8.19 -11.51
CA ALA A 147 -11.14 8.01 -12.54
C ALA A 147 -12.55 7.86 -11.95
N ILE A 148 -12.70 7.11 -10.84
CA ILE A 148 -13.96 6.97 -10.11
C ILE A 148 -14.43 8.33 -9.59
N ASP A 149 -13.54 9.14 -9.00
CA ASP A 149 -13.87 10.47 -8.48
C ASP A 149 -14.40 11.38 -9.59
N HIS A 150 -13.72 11.41 -10.74
CA HIS A 150 -14.14 12.20 -11.90
C HIS A 150 -15.46 11.72 -12.51
N ILE A 151 -15.67 10.41 -12.63
CA ILE A 151 -16.94 9.84 -13.11
C ILE A 151 -18.07 10.17 -12.13
N SER A 152 -17.83 10.02 -10.83
CA SER A 152 -18.81 10.30 -9.78
C SER A 152 -19.24 11.77 -9.78
N LEU A 153 -18.32 12.69 -10.04
CA LEU A 153 -18.62 14.11 -10.22
C LEU A 153 -19.50 14.38 -11.45
N CYS A 154 -19.33 13.60 -12.53
CA CYS A 154 -20.07 13.77 -13.78
C CYS A 154 -21.44 13.06 -13.80
N LEU A 155 -21.65 12.04 -12.96
CA LEU A 155 -22.89 11.25 -12.94
C LEU A 155 -24.16 12.10 -12.74
N PRO A 156 -24.24 13.01 -11.74
CA PRO A 156 -25.44 13.84 -11.55
C PRO A 156 -25.77 14.71 -12.76
N VAL A 157 -24.76 15.18 -13.50
CA VAL A 157 -24.94 15.99 -14.71
C VAL A 157 -25.62 15.17 -15.81
N LEU A 158 -25.15 13.93 -16.02
CA LEU A 158 -25.69 13.03 -17.03
C LEU A 158 -27.10 12.53 -16.65
N GLU A 159 -27.33 12.22 -15.39
CA GLU A 159 -28.66 11.81 -14.89
C GLU A 159 -29.69 12.93 -15.03
N ASN A 160 -29.35 14.16 -14.65
CA ASN A 160 -30.26 15.31 -14.80
C ASN A 160 -30.51 15.66 -16.27
N TYR A 161 -29.50 15.54 -17.14
CA TYR A 161 -29.69 15.70 -18.58
C TYR A 161 -30.62 14.62 -19.17
N ALA A 162 -30.52 13.37 -18.70
CA ALA A 162 -31.44 12.31 -19.09
C ALA A 162 -32.88 12.60 -18.62
N LYS A 163 -33.06 13.03 -17.36
CA LYS A 163 -34.36 13.47 -16.82
C LYS A 163 -34.95 14.65 -17.59
N LEU A 164 -34.13 15.63 -17.96
CA LEU A 164 -34.54 16.76 -18.80
C LEU A 164 -35.12 16.28 -20.13
N ASN A 165 -34.42 15.37 -20.82
CA ASN A 165 -34.90 14.78 -22.07
C ASN A 165 -36.20 13.99 -21.87
N GLU A 166 -36.35 13.26 -20.76
CA GLU A 166 -37.58 12.54 -20.42
C GLU A 166 -38.76 13.50 -20.21
N HIS A 167 -38.58 14.58 -19.44
CA HIS A 167 -39.61 15.61 -19.26
C HIS A 167 -39.98 16.31 -20.57
N MET A 168 -39.01 16.54 -21.45
CA MET A 168 -39.24 17.08 -22.80
C MET A 168 -40.10 16.15 -23.66
N GLN A 169 -39.85 14.84 -23.60
CA GLN A 169 -40.64 13.83 -24.32
C GLN A 169 -42.06 13.71 -23.76
N GLN A 170 -42.22 13.81 -22.43
CA GLN A 170 -43.52 13.77 -21.75
C GLN A 170 -44.32 15.09 -21.84
N LYS A 171 -43.81 16.10 -22.57
CA LYS A 171 -44.40 17.46 -22.67
C LYS A 171 -44.59 18.15 -21.31
N LYS A 172 -43.80 17.78 -20.29
CA LYS A 172 -43.87 18.39 -18.95
C LYS A 172 -42.92 19.59 -18.89
N PHE A 173 -43.23 20.66 -19.63
CA PHE A 173 -42.32 21.78 -19.85
C PHE A 173 -41.90 22.51 -18.58
N TYR A 174 -42.80 22.65 -17.60
CA TYR A 174 -42.46 23.25 -16.31
C TYR A 174 -41.41 22.43 -15.53
N GLN A 175 -41.57 21.10 -15.51
CA GLN A 175 -40.61 20.20 -14.85
C GLN A 175 -39.28 20.18 -15.60
N ALA A 176 -39.33 20.16 -16.94
CA ALA A 176 -38.14 20.27 -17.78
C ALA A 176 -37.35 21.56 -17.50
N LEU A 177 -38.03 22.71 -17.42
CA LEU A 177 -37.39 24.00 -17.12
C LEU A 177 -36.71 24.00 -15.75
N LYS A 178 -37.37 23.45 -14.73
CA LYS A 178 -36.79 23.34 -13.39
C LYS A 178 -35.52 22.50 -13.36
N VAL A 179 -35.52 21.35 -14.04
CA VAL A 179 -34.33 20.48 -14.14
C VAL A 179 -33.23 21.15 -14.95
N LEU A 180 -33.58 21.90 -16.00
CA LEU A 180 -32.62 22.68 -16.80
C LEU A 180 -31.93 23.75 -15.96
N GLU A 181 -32.68 24.49 -15.15
CA GLU A 181 -32.16 25.51 -14.24
C GLU A 181 -31.25 24.90 -13.17
N GLU A 182 -31.65 23.76 -12.59
CA GLU A 182 -30.83 23.02 -11.63
C GLU A 182 -29.53 22.51 -12.28
N LEU A 183 -29.58 22.03 -13.52
CA LEU A 183 -28.42 21.60 -14.29
C LEU A 183 -27.42 22.74 -14.49
N GLU A 184 -27.89 23.91 -14.95
CA GLU A 184 -27.05 25.09 -15.23
C GLU A 184 -26.41 25.66 -13.95
N HIS A 185 -27.19 25.83 -12.87
CA HIS A 185 -26.73 26.55 -11.68
C HIS A 185 -26.12 25.67 -10.60
N THR A 186 -26.52 24.40 -10.48
CA THR A 186 -26.04 23.51 -9.41
C THR A 186 -24.92 22.62 -9.92
N TYR A 187 -25.19 21.81 -10.94
CA TYR A 187 -24.27 20.73 -11.32
C TYR A 187 -23.15 21.20 -12.23
N MET A 188 -23.43 22.08 -13.20
CA MET A 188 -22.43 22.50 -14.19
C MET A 188 -21.27 23.29 -13.61
N VAL A 189 -21.50 24.10 -12.59
CA VAL A 189 -20.46 24.89 -11.91
C VAL A 189 -19.29 24.00 -11.44
N HIS A 190 -19.58 22.75 -11.09
CA HIS A 190 -18.58 21.80 -10.57
C HIS A 190 -17.82 21.04 -11.67
N VAL A 191 -18.29 21.04 -12.93
CA VAL A 191 -17.75 20.22 -14.04
C VAL A 191 -17.25 21.05 -15.23
N ASP A 192 -16.97 22.34 -15.04
CA ASP A 192 -16.61 23.25 -16.13
C ASP A 192 -15.30 22.93 -16.86
N ASN A 193 -14.43 22.14 -16.21
CA ASN A 193 -13.14 21.74 -16.76
C ASN A 193 -13.22 20.63 -17.82
N TYR A 194 -14.37 19.97 -17.98
CA TYR A 194 -14.50 18.86 -18.93
C TYR A 194 -14.97 19.33 -20.31
N ARG A 195 -14.35 18.79 -21.37
CA ARG A 195 -14.70 19.10 -22.76
C ARG A 195 -16.18 18.83 -23.09
N PHE A 196 -16.76 17.76 -22.54
CA PHE A 196 -18.16 17.42 -22.80
C PHE A 196 -19.12 18.44 -22.18
N THR A 197 -18.78 19.03 -21.02
CA THR A 197 -19.58 20.07 -20.36
C THR A 197 -19.75 21.29 -21.25
N GLN A 198 -18.72 21.68 -22.01
CA GLN A 198 -18.79 22.80 -22.95
C GLN A 198 -19.78 22.53 -24.08
N THR A 199 -19.78 21.31 -24.63
CA THR A 199 -20.77 20.89 -25.63
C THR A 199 -22.17 20.84 -25.03
N LEU A 200 -22.28 20.34 -23.79
CA LEU A 200 -23.54 20.28 -23.06
C LEU A 200 -24.13 21.68 -22.86
N LYS A 201 -23.35 22.66 -22.38
CA LYS A 201 -23.79 24.07 -22.21
C LYS A 201 -24.36 24.65 -23.49
N LYS A 202 -23.70 24.40 -24.62
CA LYS A 202 -24.15 24.86 -25.95
C LYS A 202 -25.48 24.24 -26.37
N SER A 203 -25.78 23.01 -25.93
CA SER A 203 -27.06 22.34 -26.19
C SER A 203 -28.19 22.78 -25.28
N LEU A 204 -27.90 23.36 -24.10
CA LEU A 204 -28.93 23.81 -23.16
C LEU A 204 -29.68 25.05 -23.65
N PHE A 205 -28.98 25.99 -24.28
CA PHE A 205 -29.59 27.20 -24.85
C PHE A 205 -30.75 26.91 -25.84
N PRO A 206 -30.57 26.07 -26.89
CA PRO A 206 -31.68 25.74 -27.78
C PRO A 206 -32.78 24.92 -27.10
N ILE A 207 -32.47 24.11 -26.09
CA ILE A 207 -33.51 23.40 -25.31
C ILE A 207 -34.37 24.41 -24.54
N ARG A 208 -33.76 25.44 -23.96
CA ARG A 208 -34.47 26.53 -23.26
C ARG A 208 -35.45 27.24 -24.18
N GLU A 209 -35.01 27.60 -25.39
CA GLU A 209 -35.88 28.22 -26.39
C GLU A 209 -37.00 27.28 -26.86
N GLN A 210 -36.70 25.98 -27.04
CA GLN A 210 -37.74 24.99 -27.37
C GLN A 210 -38.79 24.84 -26.26
N ILE A 211 -38.38 24.84 -24.99
CA ILE A 211 -39.31 24.80 -23.86
C ILE A 211 -40.21 26.04 -23.89
N LYS A 212 -39.62 27.22 -24.09
CA LYS A 212 -40.35 28.50 -24.17
C LYS A 212 -41.35 28.50 -25.32
N GLU A 213 -40.92 28.14 -26.52
CA GLU A 213 -41.76 28.08 -27.72
C GLU A 213 -42.92 27.09 -27.55
N LYS A 214 -42.64 25.86 -27.09
CA LYS A 214 -43.68 24.84 -26.89
C LYS A 214 -44.63 25.19 -25.76
N SER A 215 -44.14 25.73 -24.65
CA SER A 215 -45.00 26.18 -23.56
C SER A 215 -45.90 27.34 -23.99
N PHE A 216 -45.38 28.26 -24.80
CA PHE A 216 -46.15 29.38 -25.33
C PHE A 216 -47.20 28.92 -26.35
N SER A 217 -46.86 27.96 -27.21
CA SER A 217 -47.82 27.31 -28.12
C SER A 217 -48.93 26.61 -27.34
N GLU A 218 -48.60 25.78 -26.35
CA GLU A 218 -49.58 25.06 -25.53
C GLU A 218 -50.47 26.03 -24.74
N PHE A 219 -49.90 27.13 -24.23
CA PHE A 219 -50.67 28.19 -23.58
C PHE A 219 -51.61 28.92 -24.57
N THR A 220 -51.16 29.19 -25.79
CA THR A 220 -51.98 29.82 -26.84
C THR A 220 -53.12 28.90 -27.28
N ASP A 221 -52.85 27.60 -27.46
CA ASP A 221 -53.85 26.58 -27.76
C ASP A 221 -54.88 26.46 -26.62
N PHE A 222 -54.41 26.48 -25.37
CA PHE A 222 -55.27 26.48 -24.19
C PHE A 222 -56.17 27.73 -24.12
N LEU A 223 -55.65 28.92 -24.41
CA LEU A 223 -56.45 30.14 -24.47
C LEU A 223 -57.49 30.09 -25.60
N GLU A 224 -57.14 29.52 -26.76
CA GLU A 224 -58.06 29.36 -27.88
C GLU A 224 -59.18 28.35 -27.55
N ASP A 225 -58.87 27.28 -26.81
CA ASP A 225 -59.88 26.34 -26.33
C ASP A 225 -60.79 26.95 -25.26
N ILE A 226 -60.23 27.73 -24.32
CA ILE A 226 -61.03 28.54 -23.39
C ILE A 226 -61.95 29.49 -24.16
N ARG A 227 -61.46 30.15 -25.21
CA ARG A 227 -62.26 31.09 -26.02
C ARG A 227 -63.48 30.43 -26.66
N LYS A 228 -63.34 29.20 -27.15
CA LYS A 228 -64.46 28.40 -27.71
C LYS A 228 -65.51 28.06 -26.66
N VAL A 229 -65.07 27.70 -25.44
CA VAL A 229 -65.97 27.34 -24.34
C VAL A 229 -66.61 28.57 -23.70
N SER A 230 -65.85 29.65 -23.52
CA SER A 230 -66.32 30.90 -22.93
C SER A 230 -67.41 31.57 -23.77
N GLY A 231 -67.38 31.40 -25.11
CA GLY A 231 -68.50 31.82 -25.97
C GLY A 231 -69.82 31.11 -25.63
N ARG A 232 -69.80 29.79 -25.39
CA ARG A 232 -70.98 29.01 -25.00
C ARG A 232 -71.45 29.35 -23.59
N ILE A 233 -70.52 29.46 -22.64
CA ILE A 233 -70.82 29.87 -21.26
C ILE A 233 -71.40 31.28 -21.26
N GLY A 234 -70.83 32.21 -22.03
CA GLY A 234 -71.30 33.58 -22.17
C GLY A 234 -72.70 33.67 -22.78
N GLN A 235 -73.02 32.83 -23.79
CA GLN A 235 -74.38 32.73 -24.34
C GLN A 235 -75.38 32.19 -23.31
N HIS A 236 -75.02 31.14 -22.57
CA HIS A 236 -75.89 30.57 -21.54
C HIS A 236 -76.10 31.54 -20.38
N ALA A 237 -75.04 32.23 -19.92
CA ALA A 237 -75.13 33.26 -18.89
C ALA A 237 -75.97 34.46 -19.35
N SER A 238 -75.81 34.90 -20.61
CA SER A 238 -76.62 35.97 -21.19
C SER A 238 -78.09 35.57 -21.31
N LYS A 239 -78.38 34.34 -21.72
CA LYS A 239 -79.75 33.80 -21.79
C LYS A 239 -80.40 33.70 -20.41
N CYS A 240 -79.69 33.15 -19.42
CA CYS A 240 -80.18 33.10 -18.03
C CYS A 240 -80.42 34.51 -17.46
N THR A 241 -79.55 35.47 -17.77
CA THR A 241 -79.72 36.87 -17.33
C THR A 241 -80.93 37.52 -17.99
N ALA A 242 -81.13 37.29 -19.30
CA ALA A 242 -82.29 37.79 -20.03
C ALA A 242 -83.61 37.18 -19.52
N GLU A 243 -83.63 35.88 -19.20
CA GLU A 243 -84.77 35.19 -18.61
C GLU A 243 -85.06 35.64 -17.17
N GLN A 244 -84.02 35.98 -16.39
CA GLN A 244 -84.15 36.55 -15.05
C GLN A 244 -84.69 38.00 -15.06
N HIS A 245 -84.52 38.72 -16.19
CA HIS A 245 -84.99 40.10 -16.35
C HIS A 245 -86.35 40.20 -17.06
N SER A 246 -86.84 39.12 -17.70
CA SER A 246 -88.13 39.08 -18.40
C SER A 246 -89.28 38.48 -17.58
N PHE A 247 -89.05 38.06 -16.35
CA PHE A 247 -90.08 37.53 -15.47
C PHE A 247 -90.06 38.27 -14.13
N GLY A 248 -91.14 38.99 -13.83
CA GLY A 248 -91.40 39.71 -12.58
C GLY A 248 -91.58 38.76 -11.40
N MET A 249 -90.52 38.02 -11.07
CA MET A 249 -90.47 36.98 -10.08
C MET A 249 -90.14 37.58 -8.71
N THR A 250 -91.01 37.33 -7.74
CA THR A 250 -90.78 37.68 -6.33
C THR A 250 -89.53 36.97 -5.80
N GLU A 251 -88.77 37.60 -4.89
CA GLU A 251 -87.52 37.03 -4.34
C GLU A 251 -87.71 35.60 -3.78
N ALA A 252 -88.90 35.30 -3.24
CA ALA A 252 -89.24 33.98 -2.72
C ALA A 252 -89.23 32.87 -3.79
N GLU A 253 -89.64 33.18 -5.02
CA GLU A 253 -89.64 32.23 -6.12
C GLU A 253 -88.25 32.04 -6.74
N ARG A 254 -87.40 33.09 -6.72
CA ARG A 254 -85.99 32.99 -7.12
C ARG A 254 -85.22 32.02 -6.23
N VAL A 255 -85.41 32.08 -4.92
CA VAL A 255 -84.72 31.18 -3.97
C VAL A 255 -85.18 29.72 -4.14
N LYS A 256 -86.47 29.47 -4.40
CA LYS A 256 -86.97 28.12 -4.67
C LYS A 256 -86.37 27.51 -5.94
N ARG A 257 -86.32 28.27 -7.05
CA ARG A 257 -85.69 27.77 -8.28
C ARG A 257 -84.20 27.52 -8.12
N LEU A 258 -83.47 28.40 -7.43
CA LEU A 258 -82.05 28.19 -7.13
C LEU A 258 -81.80 26.93 -6.28
N GLN A 259 -82.69 26.62 -5.33
CA GLN A 259 -82.61 25.37 -4.55
C GLN A 259 -82.97 24.12 -5.37
N GLU A 260 -83.93 24.22 -6.29
CA GLU A 260 -84.29 23.10 -7.18
C GLU A 260 -83.22 22.83 -8.25
N GLU A 261 -82.60 23.88 -8.79
CA GLU A 261 -81.49 23.78 -9.74
C GLU A 261 -80.21 23.30 -9.05
N ALA A 262 -79.93 23.74 -7.82
CA ALA A 262 -78.83 23.20 -7.01
C ALA A 262 -79.02 21.70 -6.71
N LYS A 263 -80.26 21.23 -6.52
CA LYS A 263 -80.56 19.80 -6.30
C LYS A 263 -80.46 18.97 -7.58
N LYS A 264 -80.82 19.52 -8.74
CA LYS A 264 -80.71 18.82 -10.04
C LYS A 264 -79.28 18.78 -10.58
N ASN A 265 -78.44 19.78 -10.27
CA ASN A 265 -77.08 19.87 -10.79
C ASN A 265 -76.02 19.14 -9.95
N VAL A 266 -76.39 18.55 -8.81
CA VAL A 266 -75.51 17.66 -8.02
C VAL A 266 -75.29 16.29 -8.69
N VAL A 267 -76.11 15.93 -9.69
CA VAL A 267 -76.03 14.63 -10.39
C VAL A 267 -75.17 14.68 -11.67
N ASN A 268 -74.82 15.87 -12.17
CA ASN A 268 -73.96 16.03 -13.35
C ASN A 268 -72.68 16.81 -12.97
N GLY A 269 -71.55 16.11 -12.90
CA GLY A 269 -70.26 16.56 -12.35
C GLY A 269 -69.52 17.70 -13.08
N ASP A 270 -70.22 18.67 -13.67
CA ASP A 270 -69.63 19.81 -14.39
C ASP A 270 -69.50 21.10 -13.55
N VAL A 271 -69.84 21.07 -12.25
CA VAL A 271 -69.72 22.22 -11.33
C VAL A 271 -68.25 22.63 -11.12
N GLY A 272 -67.31 21.70 -11.28
CA GLY A 272 -65.86 21.98 -11.15
C GLY A 272 -65.36 22.99 -12.19
N LYS A 273 -65.92 23.02 -13.40
CA LYS A 273 -65.50 23.94 -14.46
C LYS A 273 -66.04 25.36 -14.27
N PHE A 274 -67.22 25.50 -13.65
CA PHE A 274 -67.82 26.80 -13.34
C PHE A 274 -67.06 27.55 -12.24
N LEU A 275 -66.64 26.84 -11.19
CA LEU A 275 -65.86 27.45 -10.11
C LEU A 275 -64.47 27.87 -10.61
N ILE A 276 -63.85 27.07 -11.49
CA ILE A 276 -62.54 27.39 -12.09
C ILE A 276 -62.63 28.65 -12.97
N PHE A 277 -63.69 28.85 -13.76
CA PHE A 277 -63.83 30.04 -14.59
C PHE A 277 -64.12 31.31 -13.77
N SER A 278 -64.95 31.22 -12.71
CA SER A 278 -65.16 32.37 -11.83
C SER A 278 -63.88 32.72 -11.07
N ILE A 279 -63.15 31.72 -10.54
CA ILE A 279 -61.86 31.95 -9.91
C ILE A 279 -60.85 32.48 -10.94
N MET A 280 -60.82 31.99 -12.18
CA MET A 280 -59.94 32.51 -13.22
C MET A 280 -60.29 33.95 -13.62
N CYS A 281 -61.55 34.33 -13.81
CA CYS A 281 -61.89 35.73 -14.14
C CYS A 281 -61.55 36.69 -12.99
N THR A 282 -61.82 36.30 -11.74
CA THR A 282 -61.47 37.11 -10.56
C THR A 282 -59.95 37.16 -10.35
N THR A 283 -59.24 36.05 -10.58
CA THR A 283 -57.77 36.01 -10.46
C THR A 283 -57.09 36.67 -11.65
N LEU A 284 -57.49 36.50 -12.90
CA LEU A 284 -56.91 37.19 -14.08
C LEU A 284 -57.08 38.71 -14.00
N SER A 285 -58.18 39.21 -13.41
CA SER A 285 -58.34 40.65 -13.15
C SER A 285 -57.37 41.17 -12.08
N SER A 286 -57.03 40.35 -11.06
CA SER A 286 -56.01 40.68 -10.04
C SER A 286 -54.56 40.29 -10.41
N VAL A 287 -54.37 39.34 -11.33
CA VAL A 287 -53.09 38.74 -11.72
C VAL A 287 -52.56 39.38 -13.01
N GLY A 288 -53.39 40.06 -13.80
CA GLY A 288 -52.95 40.94 -14.90
C GLY A 288 -51.94 42.03 -14.48
N PHE A 289 -51.88 42.36 -13.18
CA PHE A 289 -50.85 43.23 -12.59
C PHE A 289 -49.59 42.47 -12.08
N LYS A 290 -49.70 41.16 -11.80
CA LYS A 290 -48.59 40.32 -11.29
C LYS A 290 -47.85 39.53 -12.38
N LEU A 291 -48.49 39.17 -13.49
CA LEU A 291 -47.85 38.39 -14.55
C LEU A 291 -46.80 39.18 -15.36
N LYS A 292 -46.86 40.52 -15.33
CA LYS A 292 -45.78 41.39 -15.84
C LYS A 292 -44.44 41.17 -15.13
N TYR A 293 -44.43 40.63 -13.91
CA TYR A 293 -43.21 40.34 -13.15
C TYR A 293 -42.63 38.94 -13.39
N VAL A 294 -43.40 38.00 -13.95
CA VAL A 294 -42.96 36.60 -14.16
C VAL A 294 -42.39 36.37 -15.56
N PHE A 295 -42.73 37.21 -16.54
CA PHE A 295 -42.20 37.14 -17.91
C PHE A 295 -41.00 38.08 -18.20
N ILE A 296 -40.48 38.74 -17.16
CA ILE A 296 -39.30 39.66 -17.24
C ILE A 296 -38.01 38.99 -16.66
N PHE A 297 -38.07 37.73 -16.25
CA PHE A 297 -36.91 36.89 -15.91
C PHE A 297 -36.87 35.64 -16.80
#